data_AF-A0A8S3BWT2-F1
#
_entry.id   AF-A0A8S3BWT2-F1
#
_cell.length_a   1.000
_cell.length_b   1.000
_cell.length_c   1.000
_cell.angle_alpha   90.00
_cell.angle_beta   90.00
_cell.angle_gamma   90.00
#
_symmetry.space_group_name_H-M   'P 1'
#
loop_
_entity.id
_entity.type
_entity.pdbx_description
1 polymer ?
#
loop_
_entity_poly.entity_id
_entity_poly.type
_entity_poly.pdbx_seq_one_letter_code
_entity_poly.pdbx_strand_id
1 'polypeptide(L)'
;MTYCTDVSSLSGVAVGQRSDIVSLSKSSSFSPVYASTAWSILTLGEDSWSISSHINLVRRPDNGMFNNASIAAVMSQINIQQNHKTLITVSVSDPDGDTIRCRWANSSNGVDECGSICPPGSLPVNTAIYSNCTVEIIGASAASGYAIALMICYI
;
A
#
# COMPACT_ATOMS: atom_id res chain seq x y z
N MET A 1 -8.32 -19.53 -0.80
CA MET A 1 -7.13 -20.01 -1.55
C MET A 1 -6.70 -18.89 -2.49
N THR A 2 -5.41 -18.57 -2.57
CA THR A 2 -4.90 -17.54 -3.50
C THR A 2 -4.80 -18.15 -4.89
N TYR A 3 -5.35 -17.47 -5.89
CA TYR A 3 -5.29 -17.86 -7.30
C TYR A 3 -4.36 -16.93 -8.04
N CYS A 4 -3.41 -17.48 -8.79
CA CYS A 4 -2.52 -16.70 -9.65
C CYS A 4 -3.32 -16.18 -10.86
N THR A 5 -3.18 -14.90 -11.14
CA THR A 5 -3.84 -14.20 -12.25
C THR A 5 -2.88 -13.82 -13.37
N ASP A 6 -1.60 -13.62 -13.05
CA ASP A 6 -0.56 -13.27 -14.03
C ASP A 6 0.84 -13.64 -13.52
N VAL A 7 1.80 -13.85 -14.43
CA VAL A 7 3.21 -14.12 -14.11
C VAL A 7 4.15 -13.39 -15.08
N SER A 8 5.26 -12.88 -14.57
CA SER A 8 6.40 -12.44 -15.38
C SER A 8 7.62 -13.25 -15.01
N SER A 9 8.02 -14.18 -15.89
CA SER A 9 9.25 -14.96 -15.70
C SER A 9 10.51 -14.11 -15.83
N LEU A 10 10.48 -13.04 -16.62
CA LEU A 10 11.61 -12.11 -16.77
C LEU A 10 11.88 -11.34 -15.47
N SER A 11 10.82 -10.92 -14.78
CA SER A 11 10.90 -10.15 -13.54
C SER A 11 10.85 -11.02 -12.28
N GLY A 12 10.59 -12.33 -12.42
CA GLY A 12 10.46 -13.26 -11.29
C GLY A 12 9.27 -12.97 -10.38
N VAL A 13 8.20 -12.37 -10.90
CA VAL A 13 7.02 -11.98 -10.10
C VAL A 13 5.76 -12.70 -10.58
N ALA A 14 4.87 -12.99 -9.64
CA ALA A 14 3.52 -13.47 -9.91
C ALA A 14 2.50 -12.60 -9.19
N VAL A 15 1.38 -12.35 -9.85
CA VAL A 15 0.24 -11.63 -9.28
C VAL A 15 -0.86 -12.65 -8.99
N GLY A 16 -1.56 -12.45 -7.88
CA GLY A 16 -2.68 -13.31 -7.52
C GLY A 16 -3.75 -12.58 -6.73
N GLN A 17 -4.93 -13.19 -6.72
CA GLN A 17 -6.09 -12.73 -5.99
C GLN A 17 -6.50 -13.77 -4.96
N ARG A 18 -6.98 -13.29 -3.81
CA ARG A 18 -7.64 -14.10 -2.81
C ARG A 18 -8.96 -13.43 -2.44
N SER A 19 -9.97 -14.25 -2.17
CA SER A 19 -11.23 -13.80 -1.61
C SER A 19 -11.62 -14.71 -0.45
N ASP A 20 -12.04 -14.09 0.64
CA ASP A 20 -12.49 -14.76 1.85
C ASP A 20 -13.86 -14.19 2.24
N ILE A 21 -14.71 -15.03 2.83
CA ILE A 21 -16.01 -14.62 3.36
C ILE A 21 -15.91 -14.68 4.89
N VAL A 22 -16.29 -13.59 5.55
CA VAL A 22 -16.26 -13.48 7.02
C VAL A 22 -17.63 -13.02 7.54
N SER A 23 -18.04 -13.59 8.67
CA SER A 23 -19.26 -13.17 9.37
C SER A 23 -18.93 -12.12 10.41
N LEU A 24 -19.61 -10.98 10.36
CA LEU A 24 -19.34 -9.82 11.20
C LEU A 24 -20.61 -9.34 11.89
N SER A 25 -20.46 -8.74 13.07
CA SER A 25 -21.56 -8.09 13.77
C SER A 25 -22.01 -6.85 13.00
N LYS A 26 -23.31 -6.55 13.07
CA LYS A 26 -23.86 -5.31 12.49
C LYS A 26 -23.14 -4.09 13.06
N SER A 27 -22.81 -3.12 12.18
CA SER A 27 -22.15 -1.86 12.54
C SER A 27 -20.77 -2.02 13.19
N SER A 28 -20.06 -3.10 12.91
CA SER A 28 -18.68 -3.28 13.39
C SER A 28 -17.68 -2.40 12.64
N SER A 29 -16.64 -1.97 13.34
CA SER A 29 -15.44 -1.35 12.76
C SER A 29 -14.25 -2.26 13.03
N PHE A 30 -13.46 -2.57 11.99
CA PHE A 30 -12.35 -3.52 12.11
C PHE A 30 -11.34 -3.29 10.98
N SER A 31 -10.13 -3.83 11.17
CA SER A 31 -9.06 -3.76 10.18
C SER A 31 -8.56 -5.17 9.84
N PRO A 32 -8.94 -5.77 8.69
CA PRO A 32 -8.26 -6.96 8.22
C PRO A 32 -6.79 -6.65 7.91
N VAL A 33 -5.92 -7.60 8.25
CA VAL A 33 -4.48 -7.53 8.00
C VAL A 33 -4.06 -8.79 7.26
N TYR A 34 -3.30 -8.62 6.19
CA TYR A 34 -2.61 -9.70 5.50
C TYR A 34 -1.12 -9.41 5.49
N ALA A 35 -0.33 -10.30 6.09
CA ALA A 35 1.09 -10.12 6.28
C ALA A 35 1.85 -11.39 5.91
N SER A 36 3.09 -11.22 5.50
CA SER A 36 3.99 -12.33 5.18
C SER A 36 5.45 -11.92 5.29
N THR A 37 6.33 -12.88 5.03
CA THR A 37 7.78 -12.65 4.93
C THR A 37 8.13 -11.91 3.64
N ALA A 38 9.34 -11.33 3.59
CA ALA A 38 9.83 -10.63 2.41
C ALA A 38 9.80 -11.49 1.13
N TRP A 39 9.25 -10.90 0.08
CA TRP A 39 9.18 -11.42 -1.29
C TRP A 39 10.43 -11.15 -2.15
N SER A 40 11.30 -10.24 -1.72
CA SER A 40 12.54 -9.84 -2.39
C SER A 40 13.54 -9.35 -1.34
N ILE A 41 14.83 -9.42 -1.67
CA ILE A 41 15.90 -8.77 -0.91
C ILE A 41 15.81 -7.26 -1.12
N LEU A 42 16.06 -6.47 -0.07
CA LEU A 42 15.54 -5.11 -0.03
C LEU A 42 16.47 -3.96 0.38
N THR A 43 17.77 -4.04 0.62
CA THR A 43 18.58 -2.87 1.10
C THR A 43 18.14 -2.26 2.46
N LEU A 44 16.87 -1.90 2.64
CA LEU A 44 16.23 -1.35 3.82
C LEU A 44 14.87 -2.04 4.04
N GLY A 45 14.61 -2.53 5.26
CA GLY A 45 13.33 -3.15 5.64
C GLY A 45 13.12 -4.57 5.08
N GLU A 46 13.90 -5.56 5.52
CA GLU A 46 14.06 -6.82 4.77
C GLU A 46 13.30 -8.04 5.32
N ASP A 47 12.50 -7.92 6.38
CA ASP A 47 11.99 -9.11 7.08
C ASP A 47 10.54 -9.50 6.70
N SER A 48 9.66 -8.52 6.57
CA SER A 48 8.22 -8.74 6.43
C SER A 48 7.51 -7.56 5.80
N TRP A 49 6.33 -7.83 5.27
CA TRP A 49 5.39 -6.81 4.82
C TRP A 49 4.01 -7.13 5.38
N SER A 50 3.20 -6.08 5.47
CA SER A 50 1.80 -6.16 5.84
C SER A 50 0.99 -5.23 4.94
N ILE A 51 -0.24 -5.61 4.65
CA ILE A 51 -1.25 -4.75 4.05
C ILE A 51 -2.51 -4.83 4.90
N SER A 52 -3.12 -3.69 5.15
CA SER A 52 -4.34 -3.59 5.93
C SER A 52 -5.32 -2.64 5.28
N SER A 53 -6.61 -2.85 5.57
CA SER A 53 -7.67 -1.91 5.23
C SER A 53 -8.48 -1.64 6.49
N HIS A 54 -9.01 -0.43 6.65
CA HIS A 54 -9.95 -0.14 7.73
C HIS A 54 -11.36 -0.15 7.15
N ILE A 55 -12.22 -1.02 7.69
CA ILE A 55 -13.59 -1.21 7.22
C ILE A 55 -14.56 -0.83 8.35
N ASN A 56 -15.42 0.13 8.07
CA ASN A 56 -16.49 0.55 8.97
C ASN A 56 -17.85 0.19 8.36
N LEU A 57 -18.59 -0.70 9.03
CA LEU A 57 -19.93 -1.13 8.60
C LEU A 57 -21.05 -0.23 9.15
N VAL A 58 -20.73 0.99 9.58
CA VAL A 58 -21.73 2.02 9.86
C VAL A 58 -22.15 2.68 8.55
N ARG A 59 -23.46 2.73 8.30
CA ARG A 59 -24.02 3.44 7.14
C ARG A 59 -23.76 4.94 7.27
N ARG A 60 -23.43 5.59 6.16
CA ARG A 60 -23.21 7.03 6.14
C ARG A 60 -24.51 7.76 6.52
N PRO A 61 -24.44 8.83 7.34
CA PRO A 61 -25.62 9.60 7.73
C PRO A 61 -26.29 10.35 6.58
N ASP A 62 -25.55 10.71 5.55
CA ASP A 62 -25.99 11.58 4.45
C ASP A 62 -26.84 10.85 3.39
N ASN A 63 -26.47 9.62 3.03
CA ASN A 63 -27.14 8.85 1.98
C ASN A 63 -27.63 7.46 2.42
N GLY A 64 -27.33 7.04 3.66
CA GLY A 64 -27.74 5.73 4.20
C GLY A 64 -27.04 4.52 3.57
N MET A 65 -26.05 4.74 2.69
CA MET A 65 -25.26 3.69 2.04
C MET A 65 -23.98 3.41 2.84
N PHE A 66 -23.30 2.31 2.52
CA PHE A 66 -21.95 2.07 3.04
C PHE A 66 -20.95 2.87 2.21
N ASN A 67 -19.82 3.25 2.82
CA ASN A 67 -18.71 3.84 2.07
C ASN A 67 -18.06 2.76 1.19
N ASN A 68 -17.79 3.10 -0.05
CA ASN A 68 -16.96 2.34 -0.94
C ASN A 68 -15.50 2.65 -0.65
N ALA A 69 -14.62 1.67 -0.90
CA ALA A 69 -13.19 1.87 -0.75
C ALA A 69 -12.64 2.67 -1.94
N SER A 70 -11.74 3.61 -1.66
CA SER A 70 -10.93 4.25 -2.70
C SER A 70 -10.12 3.21 -3.49
N ILE A 71 -9.92 3.48 -4.77
CA ILE A 71 -9.16 2.67 -5.71
C ILE A 71 -7.80 3.31 -5.91
N ALA A 72 -6.75 2.50 -5.86
CA ALA A 72 -5.39 2.94 -6.14
C ALA A 72 -4.72 2.00 -7.15
N ALA A 73 -4.03 2.59 -8.14
CA ALA A 73 -3.34 1.87 -9.19
C ALA A 73 -1.94 2.45 -9.40
N VAL A 74 -0.95 1.57 -9.44
CA VAL A 74 0.44 1.88 -9.77
C VAL A 74 1.08 0.64 -10.39
N MET A 75 1.98 0.85 -11.35
CA MET A 75 2.78 -0.24 -11.92
C MET A 75 3.89 -0.62 -10.95
N SER A 76 4.09 -1.92 -10.75
CA SER A 76 5.23 -2.49 -10.00
C SER A 76 5.82 -3.63 -10.82
N GLN A 77 7.14 -3.79 -10.92
CA GLN A 77 8.23 -3.03 -10.30
C GLN A 77 8.62 -1.78 -11.10
N ILE A 78 9.24 -0.78 -10.46
CA ILE A 78 9.72 0.46 -11.10
C ILE A 78 11.24 0.54 -10.99
N ASN A 79 11.92 0.72 -12.11
CA ASN A 79 13.36 0.98 -12.14
C ASN A 79 13.64 2.45 -11.81
N ILE A 80 14.38 2.68 -10.73
CA ILE A 80 14.84 4.02 -10.34
C ILE A 80 16.29 4.22 -10.75
N GLN A 81 16.61 5.39 -11.28
CA GLN A 81 17.99 5.73 -11.67
C GLN A 81 18.81 6.10 -10.43
N GLN A 82 20.04 5.60 -10.35
CA GLN A 82 20.94 5.94 -9.25
C GLN A 82 21.22 7.45 -9.23
N ASN A 83 21.18 8.05 -8.03
CA ASN A 83 21.45 9.48 -7.79
C ASN A 83 20.56 10.46 -8.59
N HIS A 84 19.42 9.98 -9.10
CA HIS A 84 18.45 10.83 -9.80
C HIS A 84 17.09 10.77 -9.09
N LYS A 85 16.45 11.92 -9.00
CA LYS A 85 15.08 12.03 -8.49
C LYS A 85 14.12 11.32 -9.43
N THR A 86 13.40 10.35 -8.90
CA THR A 86 12.32 9.65 -9.61
C THR A 86 11.00 10.00 -8.96
N LEU A 87 10.02 10.42 -9.76
CA LEU A 87 8.66 10.69 -9.33
C LEU A 87 7.75 9.53 -9.72
N ILE A 88 7.11 8.92 -8.74
CA ILE A 88 6.19 7.80 -8.91
C ILE A 88 4.79 8.28 -8.53
N THR A 89 3.92 8.45 -9.52
CA THR A 89 2.54 8.88 -9.28
C THR A 89 1.64 7.66 -9.12
N VAL A 90 1.00 7.55 -7.95
CA VAL A 90 -0.07 6.57 -7.71
C VAL A 90 -1.38 7.18 -8.18
N SER A 91 -2.05 6.52 -9.13
CA SER A 91 -3.37 6.93 -9.59
C SER A 91 -4.39 6.55 -8.55
N VAL A 92 -5.17 7.51 -8.06
CA VAL A 92 -6.17 7.29 -7.02
C VAL A 92 -7.54 7.83 -7.46
N SER A 93 -8.61 7.14 -7.07
CA SER A 93 -9.98 7.53 -7.35
C SER A 93 -10.90 7.04 -6.23
N ASP A 94 -11.92 7.82 -5.89
CA ASP A 94 -12.92 7.46 -4.89
C ASP A 94 -14.31 7.44 -5.53
N PRO A 95 -15.04 6.30 -5.49
CA PRO A 95 -16.36 6.20 -6.10
C PRO A 95 -17.43 7.09 -5.47
N ASP A 96 -17.26 7.46 -4.19
CA ASP A 96 -18.24 8.27 -3.45
C ASP A 96 -17.93 9.78 -3.52
N GLY A 97 -16.82 10.15 -4.16
CA GLY A 97 -16.38 11.54 -4.31
C GLY A 97 -15.70 12.11 -3.07
N ASP A 98 -15.25 11.25 -2.14
CA ASP A 98 -14.57 11.68 -0.93
C ASP A 98 -13.18 12.25 -1.27
N THR A 99 -12.64 13.13 -0.40
CA THR A 99 -11.32 13.72 -0.62
C THR A 99 -10.22 12.72 -0.29
N ILE A 100 -9.45 12.31 -1.29
CA ILE A 100 -8.37 11.33 -1.13
C ILE A 100 -7.14 11.98 -0.49
N ARG A 101 -6.53 11.26 0.46
CA ARG A 101 -5.26 11.57 1.08
C ARG A 101 -4.35 10.36 1.09
N CYS A 102 -3.12 10.57 0.62
CA CYS A 102 -2.06 9.58 0.72
C CYS A 102 -1.12 9.89 1.88
N ARG A 103 -0.68 8.85 2.58
CA ARG A 103 0.32 8.92 3.64
C ARG A 103 1.20 7.68 3.64
N TRP A 104 2.30 7.74 4.36
CA TRP A 104 3.06 6.53 4.70
C TRP A 104 2.21 5.58 5.54
N ALA A 105 2.33 4.29 5.24
CA ALA A 105 1.86 3.24 6.14
C ALA A 105 2.63 3.33 7.47
N ASN A 106 1.96 2.99 8.57
CA ASN A 106 2.55 3.03 9.91
C ASN A 106 2.16 1.78 10.72
N SER A 107 2.93 1.48 11.76
CA SER A 107 2.63 0.38 12.70
C SER A 107 2.29 0.87 14.11
N SER A 108 2.24 2.19 14.32
CA SER A 108 2.06 2.82 15.64
C SER A 108 0.60 3.09 15.98
N ASN A 109 -0.34 2.97 15.03
CA ASN A 109 -1.77 3.24 15.23
C ASN A 109 -2.56 2.03 15.74
N GLY A 110 -1.89 0.98 16.23
CA GLY A 110 -2.50 -0.25 16.72
C GLY A 110 -2.82 -1.28 15.64
N VAL A 111 -2.57 -0.96 14.36
CA VAL A 111 -2.62 -1.89 13.23
C VAL A 111 -1.25 -1.85 12.55
N ASP A 112 -0.66 -3.02 12.29
CA ASP A 112 0.59 -3.06 11.52
C ASP A 112 0.29 -2.98 10.03
N GLU A 113 0.41 -1.78 9.45
CA GLU A 113 0.09 -1.50 8.05
C GLU A 113 1.26 -1.79 7.08
N CYS A 114 2.45 -2.15 7.59
CA CYS A 114 3.66 -2.22 6.77
C CYS A 114 4.70 -3.27 7.18
N GLY A 115 4.58 -3.94 8.33
CA GLY A 115 5.61 -4.89 8.78
C GLY A 115 6.96 -4.20 8.97
N SER A 116 8.04 -4.79 8.44
CA SER A 116 9.37 -4.18 8.52
C SER A 116 9.64 -3.10 7.47
N ILE A 117 8.71 -2.84 6.53
CA ILE A 117 8.89 -1.86 5.45
C ILE A 117 8.23 -0.51 5.76
N CYS A 118 7.99 -0.19 7.04
CA CYS A 118 7.40 1.09 7.45
C CYS A 118 8.34 2.29 7.21
N PRO A 119 7.94 3.29 6.39
CA PRO A 119 8.70 4.52 6.23
C PRO A 119 8.72 5.38 7.51
N PRO A 120 9.71 6.27 7.69
CA PRO A 120 10.77 6.61 6.74
C PRO A 120 12.00 5.68 6.78
N GLY A 121 12.13 4.82 7.80
CA GLY A 121 13.35 4.02 8.01
C GLY A 121 13.60 2.93 6.97
N SER A 122 12.56 2.49 6.27
CA SER A 122 12.62 1.50 5.19
C SER A 122 12.96 2.08 3.81
N LEU A 123 13.15 3.41 3.71
CA LEU A 123 13.39 4.10 2.44
C LEU A 123 14.65 4.97 2.51
N PRO A 124 15.25 5.31 1.36
CA PRO A 124 16.37 6.24 1.30
C PRO A 124 16.04 7.58 1.97
N VAL A 125 17.05 8.20 2.58
CA VAL A 125 16.92 9.54 3.16
C VAL A 125 16.43 10.53 2.11
N ASN A 126 15.57 11.47 2.51
CA ASN A 126 14.88 12.44 1.65
C ASN A 126 13.81 11.86 0.72
N THR A 127 13.41 10.61 0.88
CA THR A 127 12.20 10.09 0.22
C THR A 127 10.96 10.82 0.77
N ALA A 128 10.11 11.32 -0.12
CA ALA A 128 8.95 12.14 0.24
C ALA A 128 7.68 11.66 -0.46
N ILE A 129 6.53 11.93 0.15
CA ILE A 129 5.21 11.74 -0.46
C ILE A 129 4.48 13.08 -0.48
N TYR A 130 3.93 13.41 -1.63
CA TYR A 130 3.16 14.63 -1.87
C TYR A 130 1.66 14.37 -1.70
N SER A 131 0.89 15.45 -1.50
CA SER A 131 -0.58 15.38 -1.33
C SER A 131 -1.32 14.80 -2.53
N ASN A 132 -0.73 14.91 -3.73
CA ASN A 132 -1.25 14.31 -4.97
C ASN A 132 -0.83 12.83 -5.14
N CYS A 133 -0.45 12.15 -4.06
CA CYS A 133 -0.05 10.73 -4.07
C CYS A 133 1.15 10.43 -4.97
N THR A 134 2.04 11.42 -5.15
CA THR A 134 3.32 11.23 -5.84
C THR A 134 4.42 11.00 -4.83
N VAL A 135 5.18 9.93 -5.00
CA VAL A 135 6.38 9.62 -4.22
C VAL A 135 7.61 10.12 -4.96
N GLU A 136 8.44 10.89 -4.28
CA GLU A 136 9.79 11.25 -4.73
C GLU A 136 10.82 10.38 -4.02
N ILE A 137 11.65 9.69 -4.78
CA ILE A 137 12.72 8.83 -4.27
C ILE A 137 14.00 9.05 -5.08
N ILE A 138 15.15 8.94 -4.42
CA ILE A 138 16.47 8.96 -5.04
C ILE A 138 17.13 7.62 -4.76
N GLY A 139 17.47 6.86 -5.80
CA GLY A 139 18.14 5.57 -5.64
C GLY A 139 19.58 5.75 -5.14
N ALA A 140 19.97 5.04 -4.08
CA ALA A 140 21.29 5.21 -3.47
C ALA A 140 22.41 4.50 -4.27
N SER A 141 22.16 3.27 -4.73
CA SER A 141 23.11 2.47 -5.51
C SER A 141 22.46 1.70 -6.65
N ALA A 142 23.27 1.39 -7.68
CA ALA A 142 22.91 0.38 -8.65
C ALA A 142 22.66 -0.96 -7.93
N ALA A 143 21.61 -1.68 -8.32
CA ALA A 143 21.15 -2.94 -7.72
C ALA A 143 20.53 -2.85 -6.30
N SER A 144 20.15 -1.66 -5.82
CA SER A 144 19.31 -1.54 -4.63
C SER A 144 17.83 -1.77 -4.94
N GLY A 145 17.18 -2.62 -4.17
CA GLY A 145 15.72 -2.73 -4.11
C GLY A 145 15.16 -1.88 -2.97
N TYR A 146 13.92 -1.40 -3.09
CA TYR A 146 13.19 -0.72 -2.01
C TYR A 146 11.72 -1.10 -2.08
N ALA A 147 11.05 -1.18 -0.93
CA ALA A 147 9.61 -1.38 -0.86
C ALA A 147 8.94 -0.13 -0.28
N ILE A 148 7.92 0.36 -0.98
CA ILE A 148 7.19 1.57 -0.60
C ILE A 148 5.82 1.14 -0.06
N ALA A 149 5.59 1.34 1.24
CA ALA A 149 4.31 1.08 1.87
C ALA A 149 3.50 2.38 2.01
N LEU A 150 2.34 2.43 1.35
CA LEU A 150 1.44 3.58 1.30
C LEU A 150 0.08 3.22 1.87
N MET A 151 -0.54 4.18 2.53
CA MET A 151 -1.95 4.12 2.87
C MET A 151 -2.73 5.20 2.12
N ILE A 152 -3.81 4.78 1.49
CA ILE A 152 -4.78 5.64 0.80
C ILE A 152 -6.00 5.75 1.72
N CYS A 153 -6.32 6.96 2.13
CA CYS A 153 -7.44 7.24 3.01
C CYS A 153 -8.33 8.31 2.37
N TYR A 154 -9.58 8.35 2.82
CA TYR A 154 -10.47 9.47 2.59
C TYR A 154 -10.55 10.33 3.86
N ILE A 155 -10.94 11.60 3.71
CA ILE A 155 -11.18 12.56 4.81
C ILE A 155 -12.65 12.92 4.85
#